data_AF-A0A920GZH8-F1
#
_entry.id   AF-A0A920GZH8-F1
#
_cell.length_a   1.000
_cell.length_b   1.000
_cell.length_c   1.000
_cell.angle_alpha   90.00
_cell.angle_beta   90.00
_cell.angle_gamma   90.00
#
_symmetry.space_group_name_H-M   'P 1'
#
loop_
_entity.id
_entity.type
_entity.pdbx_description
1 polymer ?
#
loop_
_entity_poly.entity_id
_entity_poly.type
_entity_poly.pdbx_seq_one_letter_code
_entity_poly.pdbx_strand_id
1 'polypeptide(L)' 'MTQTKREPFNAGDFSSRKLMELVSGEREGDRLMLDQEALDAVVSELASRRHYLRELRDRGLLAPRAS' A
#
# COMPACT_ATOMS: atom_id res chain seq x y z
N MET A 1 17.91 24.93 5.23
CA MET A 1 16.90 24.08 4.59
C MET A 1 17.45 23.60 3.25
N THR A 2 17.99 22.39 3.17
CA THR A 2 18.51 21.81 1.93
C THR A 2 17.41 20.98 1.29
N GLN A 3 16.74 21.55 0.29
CA GLN A 3 15.76 20.85 -0.53
C GLN A 3 16.53 19.84 -1.40
N THR A 4 16.55 18.58 -1.00
CA THR A 4 17.11 17.50 -1.82
C THR A 4 16.20 17.32 -3.03
N LYS A 5 16.69 17.78 -4.18
CA LYS A 5 16.07 17.60 -5.49
C LYS A 5 15.90 16.08 -5.71
N ARG A 6 14.68 15.56 -5.57
CA ARG A 6 14.38 14.15 -5.82
C ARG A 6 14.43 13.92 -7.33
N GLU A 7 15.58 13.46 -7.82
CA GLU A 7 15.71 13.00 -9.20
C GLU A 7 14.77 11.80 -9.42
N PRO A 8 14.15 11.66 -10.61
CA PRO A 8 13.27 10.54 -10.90
C PRO A 8 14.04 9.21 -10.82
N PHE A 9 13.45 8.23 -10.14
CA PHE A 9 14.05 6.91 -10.00
C PHE A 9 14.11 6.19 -11.37
N ASN A 10 15.32 5.84 -11.82
CA ASN A 10 15.54 5.06 -13.04
C ASN A 10 16.04 3.65 -12.69
N ALA A 11 15.19 2.65 -12.91
CA ALA A 11 15.52 1.25 -12.63
C ALA A 11 16.60 0.68 -13.57
N GLY A 12 16.81 1.28 -14.74
CA GLY A 12 17.78 0.81 -15.73
C GLY A 12 19.25 1.01 -15.33
N ASP A 13 19.50 1.88 -14.35
CA ASP A 13 20.85 2.17 -13.82
C ASP A 13 21.31 1.14 -12.79
N PHE A 14 20.45 0.18 -12.43
CA PHE A 14 20.68 -0.80 -11.38
C PHE A 14 20.60 -2.23 -11.90
N SER A 15 21.51 -3.08 -11.43
CA SER A 15 21.40 -4.53 -11.66
C SER A 15 20.25 -5.10 -10.84
N SER A 16 19.71 -6.25 -11.28
CA SER A 16 18.61 -6.95 -10.58
C SER A 16 18.90 -7.20 -9.10
N ARG A 17 20.14 -7.55 -8.76
CA ARG A 17 20.57 -7.72 -7.36
C ARG A 17 20.53 -6.40 -6.58
N LYS A 18 21.01 -5.32 -7.18
CA LYS A 18 21.05 -3.99 -6.53
C LYS A 18 19.65 -3.42 -6.29
N LEU A 19 18.70 -3.70 -7.19
CA LEU A 19 17.28 -3.36 -6.97
C LEU A 19 16.71 -4.12 -5.77
N MET A 20 17.01 -5.41 -5.63
CA MET A 20 16.58 -6.19 -4.48
C MET A 20 17.19 -5.69 -3.17
N GLU A 21 18.46 -5.27 -3.19
CA GLU A 21 19.12 -4.65 -2.04
C GLU A 21 18.50 -3.30 -1.66
N LEU A 22 18.15 -2.45 -2.63
CA LEU A 22 17.45 -1.19 -2.34
C LEU A 22 16.08 -1.43 -1.69
N VAL A 23 15.30 -2.38 -2.23
CA VAL A 23 14.00 -2.77 -1.66
C VAL A 23 14.15 -3.40 -0.28
N SER A 24 15.24 -4.13 -0.03
CA SER A 24 15.49 -4.77 1.28
C SER A 24 16.07 -3.78 2.29
N GLY A 25 16.89 -2.82 1.85
CA GLY A 25 17.49 -1.78 2.67
C GLY A 25 16.48 -0.71 3.10
N GLU A 26 15.48 -0.39 2.28
CA GLU A 26 14.34 0.45 2.71
C GLU A 26 13.46 -0.26 3.75
N ARG A 27 13.46 -1.60 3.79
CA ARG A 27 12.66 -2.39 4.75
C ARG A 27 13.26 -2.47 6.15
N GLU A 28 14.56 -2.21 6.33
CA GLU A 28 15.21 -2.27 7.65
C GLU A 28 14.90 -1.04 8.52
N GLY A 29 14.48 0.09 7.93
CA GLY A 29 14.17 1.32 8.66
C GLY A 29 12.69 1.73 8.70
N ASP A 30 11.86 1.27 7.76
CA ASP A 30 10.50 1.82 7.57
C ASP A 30 9.43 0.75 7.32
N ARG A 31 9.66 -0.48 7.79
CA ARG A 31 8.52 -1.32 8.17
C ARG A 31 7.93 -0.67 9.41
N LEU A 32 7.00 0.27 9.19
CA LEU A 32 6.08 0.75 10.23
C LEU A 32 5.55 -0.50 10.94
N MET A 33 6.10 -0.79 12.11
CA MET A 33 5.52 -1.75 13.03
C MET A 33 4.20 -1.10 13.41
N LEU A 34 3.15 -1.39 12.63
CA LEU A 34 1.79 -1.08 13.03
C LEU A 34 1.64 -1.74 14.39
N ASP A 35 1.47 -0.91 15.42
CA ASP A 35 1.05 -1.45 16.70
C ASP A 35 -0.28 -2.17 16.53
N GLN A 36 -0.61 -3.03 17.49
CA GLN A 36 -1.81 -3.85 17.39
C GLN A 36 -3.08 -3.01 17.22
N GLU A 37 -3.12 -1.82 17.82
CA GLU A 37 -4.25 -0.89 17.74
C GLU A 37 -4.42 -0.32 16.32
N ALA A 38 -3.32 0.09 15.69
CA ALA A 38 -3.30 0.57 14.31
C ALA A 38 -3.70 -0.55 13.33
N LEU A 39 -3.26 -1.79 13.58
CA LEU A 39 -3.69 -2.94 12.80
C LEU A 39 -5.19 -3.19 12.95
N ASP A 40 -5.71 -3.17 14.17
CA ASP A 40 -7.14 -3.38 14.46
C ASP A 40 -8.01 -2.27 13.85
N ALA A 41 -7.52 -1.03 13.84
CA ALA A 41 -8.18 0.10 13.17
C ALA A 41 -8.28 -0.12 11.66
N VAL A 42 -7.19 -0.53 11.00
CA VAL A 42 -7.18 -0.81 9.55
C VAL A 42 -8.10 -1.98 9.20
N VAL A 43 -8.10 -3.04 10.01
CA VAL A 43 -9.00 -4.19 9.81
C VAL A 43 -10.45 -3.77 9.96
N SER A 44 -10.78 -2.94 10.95
CA SER A 44 -12.13 -2.41 11.19
C SER A 44 -12.61 -1.52 10.03
N GLU A 45 -11.71 -0.67 9.51
CA GLU A 45 -12.00 0.16 8.34
C GLU A 45 -12.24 -0.70 7.10
N LEU A 46 -11.38 -1.70 6.86
CA LEU A 46 -11.51 -2.61 5.72
C LEU A 46 -12.83 -3.40 5.78
N ALA A 47 -13.23 -3.84 6.97
CA ALA A 47 -14.51 -4.52 7.18
C ALA A 47 -15.69 -3.59 6.85
N SER A 48 -15.64 -2.34 7.32
CA SER A 48 -16.66 -1.31 7.04
C SER A 48 -16.76 -1.00 5.54
N ARG A 49 -15.63 -0.79 4.86
CA ARG A 49 -15.59 -0.57 3.40
C ARG A 49 -16.15 -1.75 2.63
N ARG A 50 -15.80 -2.99 3.02
CA ARG A 50 -16.35 -4.20 2.40
C ARG A 50 -17.87 -4.31 2.60
N HIS A 51 -18.36 -3.97 3.78
CA HIS A 51 -19.80 -3.94 4.07
C HIS A 51 -20.52 -2.94 3.16
N TYR A 52 -20.03 -1.69 3.11
CA TYR A 52 -20.59 -0.64 2.25
C TYR A 52 -20.63 -1.05 0.78
N LEU A 53 -19.55 -1.63 0.25
CA LEU A 53 -19.51 -2.11 -1.13
C LEU A 53 -20.51 -3.25 -1.40
N ARG A 54 -20.80 -4.09 -0.40
CA ARG A 54 -21.87 -5.10 -0.50
C ARG A 54 -23.24 -4.43 -0.55
N GLU A 55 -23.51 -3.47 0.33
CA GLU A 55 -24.77 -2.72 0.30
C GLU A 55 -24.98 -2.00 -1.05
N LEU A 56 -23.94 -1.38 -1.60
CA LEU A 56 -24.04 -0.73 -2.91
C LEU A 56 -24.36 -1.74 -4.02
N ARG A 57 -23.78 -2.94 -3.97
CA ARG A 57 -24.11 -4.01 -4.91
C ARG A 57 -25.55 -4.48 -4.73
N ASP A 58 -25.99 -4.69 -3.49
CA ASP A 58 -27.35 -5.16 -3.17
C ASP A 58 -28.41 -4.13 -3.62
N ARG A 59 -28.06 -2.84 -3.61
CA ARG A 59 -28.87 -1.74 -4.14
C ARG A 59 -28.77 -1.56 -5.66
N GLY A 60 -27.96 -2.36 -6.36
CA GLY A 60 -27.75 -2.26 -7.80
C GLY A 60 -26.91 -1.05 -8.25
N LEU A 61 -26.24 -0.35 -7.32
CA LEU A 61 -25.41 0.82 -7.58
C LEU A 61 -23.96 0.47 -7.95
N LEU A 62 -23.58 -0.81 -7.87
CA LEU A 62 -22.27 -1.31 -8.22
C LEU A 62 -22.42 -2.52 -9.15
N ALA A 63 -21.72 -2.49 -10.29
CA ALA A 63 -21.74 -3.60 -11.24
C ALA A 63 -21.15 -4.88 -10.61
N PRO A 64 -21.66 -6.08 -10.96
CA PRO A 64 -21.04 -7.35 -10.57
C PRO A 64 -19.58 -7.38 -11.02
N ARG A 65 -18.67 -7.89 -10.17
CA ARG A 65 -17.28 -8.07 -10.57
C ARG A 65 -17.24 -9.00 -11.78
N ALA A 66 -16.69 -8.52 -12.91
CA ALA A 66 -16.35 -9.39 -14.03
C ALA A 66 -15.42 -10.49 -13.50
N SER A 67 -15.77 -11.75 -13.76
CA SER A 67 -15.00 -12.93 -13.36
C SER A 67 -13.94 -13.26 -14.40
#